data_AF-A0A2V8JP42-F1
#
_entry.id   AF-A0A2V8JP42-F1
#
_cell.length_a   1.000
_cell.length_b   1.000
_cell.length_c   1.000
_cell.angle_alpha   90.00
_cell.angle_beta   90.00
_cell.angle_gamma   90.00
#
_symmetry.space_group_name_H-M   'P 1'
#
loop_
_entity.id
_entity.type
_entity.pdbx_description
1 polymer ?
#
loop_
_entity_poly.entity_id
_entity_poly.type
_entity_poly.pdbx_seq_one_letter_code
_entity_poly.pdbx_strand_id
1 'polypeptide(L)'
;MSHLSGKLAEFIFEELSASEMAETKRHVAECSDCREQVEQFQRTHAMLRALPDLDPPRHVIFAPPERLSWLRRFQWRLAVPVSAAVALMIAILIALSPNPAPLIVSVPAPAPPAVQAQNVDYDRIISELRQSERVWLAAELDKRDKEIQRLRGELAYYDYLQRTVLKETWDNASSIQLLAKRSESQD
;
A
#
# COMPACT_ATOMS: atom_id res chain seq x y z
N MET A 1 15.13 37.93 15.21
CA MET A 1 14.90 36.51 14.87
C MET A 1 13.54 36.43 14.21
N SER A 2 13.42 35.71 13.10
CA SER A 2 12.13 35.31 12.53
C SER A 2 11.33 34.57 13.62
N HIS A 3 10.01 34.74 13.67
CA HIS A 3 9.13 34.10 14.66
C HIS A 3 9.39 32.59 14.84
N LEU A 4 9.00 32.05 16.01
CA LEU A 4 9.33 30.69 16.46
C LEU A 4 8.63 29.54 15.69
N SER A 5 7.86 29.84 14.63
CA SER A 5 6.91 28.89 14.01
C SER A 5 7.52 27.55 13.57
N GLY A 6 8.78 27.55 13.11
CA GLY A 6 9.48 26.34 12.67
C GLY A 6 10.14 25.50 13.78
N LYS A 7 10.34 26.08 14.98
CA LYS A 7 11.06 25.43 16.11
C LYS A 7 10.22 25.34 17.39
N LEU A 8 8.90 25.56 17.28
CA LEU A 8 8.00 25.61 18.43
C LEU A 8 7.92 24.27 19.16
N ALA A 9 7.83 23.16 18.43
CA ALA A 9 7.79 21.82 19.02
C ALA A 9 9.11 21.49 19.74
N GLU A 10 10.24 21.71 19.07
CA GLU A 10 11.59 21.50 19.62
C GLU A 10 11.81 22.31 20.91
N PHE A 11 11.30 23.55 20.96
CA PHE A 11 11.34 24.38 22.16
C PHE A 11 10.49 23.81 23.31
N ILE A 12 9.26 23.39 23.03
CA ILE A 12 8.32 22.86 24.05
C ILE A 12 8.80 21.52 24.62
N PHE A 13 9.38 20.65 23.77
CA PHE A 13 9.87 19.34 24.17
C PHE A 13 11.33 19.34 24.64
N GLU A 14 11.94 20.51 24.80
CA GLU A 14 13.32 20.70 25.25
C GLU A 14 14.38 20.00 24.37
N GLU A 15 14.13 19.91 23.07
CA GLU A 15 15.01 19.27 22.08
C GLU A 15 16.02 20.24 21.46
N LEU A 16 15.91 21.55 21.76
CA LEU A 16 16.87 22.56 21.32
C LEU A 16 18.19 22.45 22.10
N SER A 17 19.30 22.84 21.45
CA SER A 17 20.58 22.98 22.15
C SER A 17 20.51 24.02 23.27
N ALA A 18 21.38 23.92 24.28
CA ALA A 18 21.34 24.82 25.45
C ALA A 18 21.45 26.32 25.07
N SER A 19 22.24 26.65 24.04
CA SER A 19 22.35 28.02 23.53
C SER A 19 21.07 28.48 22.84
N GLU A 20 20.48 27.65 21.99
CA GLU A 20 19.23 27.96 21.30
C GLU A 20 18.05 28.08 22.26
N MET A 21 18.02 27.25 23.31
CA MET A 21 17.02 27.30 24.37
C MET A 21 17.07 28.63 25.12
N ALA A 22 18.27 29.11 25.48
CA ALA A 22 18.44 30.40 26.15
C ALA A 22 18.01 31.58 25.27
N GLU A 23 18.38 31.57 23.99
CA GLU A 23 17.98 32.59 23.02
C GLU A 23 16.47 32.60 22.79
N THR A 24 15.87 31.42 22.65
CA THR A 24 14.43 31.26 22.46
C THR A 24 13.63 31.71 23.67
N LYS A 25 14.07 31.36 24.90
CA LYS A 25 13.43 31.83 26.14
C LYS A 25 13.44 33.36 26.23
N ARG A 26 14.56 34.00 25.88
CA ARG A 26 14.64 35.47 25.82
C ARG A 26 13.68 36.03 24.77
N HIS A 27 13.63 35.44 23.58
CA HIS A 27 12.74 35.89 22.52
C HIS A 27 11.25 35.77 22.88
N VAL A 28 10.83 34.65 23.48
CA VAL A 28 9.44 34.45 23.94
C VAL A 28 9.08 35.43 25.06
N ALA A 29 10.03 35.81 25.90
CA ALA A 29 9.81 36.83 26.92
C ALA A 29 9.54 38.22 26.32
N GLU A 30 10.15 38.53 25.18
CA GLU A 30 10.09 39.84 24.51
C GLU A 30 9.00 39.94 23.42
N CYS A 31 8.53 38.81 22.86
CA CYS A 31 7.57 38.78 21.75
C CYS A 31 6.19 38.23 22.20
N SER A 32 5.14 39.05 22.11
CA SER A 32 3.76 38.65 22.42
C SER A 32 3.27 37.51 21.54
N ASP A 33 3.50 37.59 20.23
CA ASP A 33 2.95 36.64 19.25
C ASP A 33 3.55 35.24 19.44
N CYS A 34 4.85 35.16 19.76
CA CYS A 34 5.50 33.90 20.05
C CYS A 34 5.01 33.30 21.39
N ARG A 35 4.66 34.14 22.37
CA ARG A 35 4.06 33.70 23.63
C ARG A 35 2.67 33.10 23.42
N GLU A 36 1.84 33.76 22.62
CA GLU A 36 0.51 33.24 22.26
C GLU A 36 0.60 31.91 21.52
N GLN A 37 1.55 31.75 20.60
CA GLN A 37 1.79 30.49 19.89
C GLN A 37 2.20 29.35 20.85
N VAL A 38 3.08 29.64 21.81
CA VAL A 38 3.48 28.69 22.87
C VAL A 38 2.29 28.27 23.71
N GLU A 39 1.48 29.24 24.18
CA GLU A 39 0.28 28.95 24.97
C GLU A 39 -0.74 28.12 24.19
N GLN A 40 -0.99 28.47 22.93
CA GLN A 40 -1.91 27.75 22.07
C GLN A 40 -1.47 26.30 21.86
N PHE A 41 -0.18 26.09 21.59
CA PHE A 41 0.38 24.75 21.44
C PHE A 41 0.23 23.92 22.72
N GLN A 42 0.55 24.50 23.88
CA GLN A 42 0.42 23.83 25.18
C GLN A 42 -1.03 23.43 25.48
N ARG A 43 -2.01 24.30 25.15
CA ARG A 43 -3.45 23.98 25.28
C ARG A 43 -3.84 22.80 24.40
N THR A 44 -3.48 22.82 23.12
CA THR A 44 -3.78 21.71 22.20
C THR A 44 -3.11 20.41 22.67
N HIS A 45 -1.86 20.46 23.09
CA HIS A 45 -1.14 19.30 23.61
C HIS A 45 -1.79 18.73 24.88
N ALA A 46 -2.27 19.58 25.80
CA ALA A 46 -3.00 19.15 26.98
C ALA A 46 -4.34 18.49 26.63
N MET A 47 -5.07 19.03 25.63
CA MET A 47 -6.30 18.40 25.13
C MET A 47 -6.04 17.03 24.52
N LEU A 48 -4.96 16.89 23.74
CA LEU A 48 -4.58 15.61 23.15
C LEU A 48 -4.19 14.58 24.22
N ARG A 49 -3.46 14.99 25.27
CA ARG A 49 -3.12 14.10 26.40
C ARG A 49 -4.29 13.72 27.29
N ALA A 50 -5.40 14.46 27.23
CA ALA A 50 -6.61 14.11 27.96
C ALA A 50 -7.45 13.02 27.26
N LEU A 51 -7.14 12.70 26.00
CA LEU A 51 -7.78 11.59 25.30
C LEU A 51 -7.35 10.25 25.93
N PRO A 52 -8.24 9.24 25.97
CA PRO A 52 -7.86 7.91 26.42
C PRO A 52 -6.80 7.33 25.48
N ASP A 53 -5.78 6.70 26.06
CA ASP A 53 -4.83 5.89 25.30
C ASP A 53 -5.57 4.70 24.71
N LEU A 54 -5.75 4.73 23.39
CA LEU A 54 -6.31 3.65 22.60
C LEU A 54 -5.15 2.81 22.08
N ASP A 55 -5.15 1.52 22.40
CA ASP A 55 -4.20 0.59 21.79
C ASP A 55 -4.37 0.64 20.26
N PRO A 56 -3.30 0.91 19.49
CA PRO A 56 -3.39 0.85 18.04
C PRO A 56 -3.80 -0.57 17.63
N PRO A 57 -4.69 -0.71 16.63
CA PRO A 57 -5.15 -2.02 16.21
C PRO A 57 -3.94 -2.88 15.82
N ARG A 58 -3.80 -4.04 16.48
CA ARG A 58 -2.68 -5.00 16.28
C ARG A 58 -2.56 -5.51 14.85
N HIS A 59 -3.60 -5.30 14.05
CA HIS A 59 -3.65 -5.66 12.64
C HIS A 59 -3.93 -4.41 11.82
N VAL A 60 -2.88 -3.65 11.53
CA VAL A 60 -2.93 -2.67 10.44
C VAL A 60 -2.92 -3.48 9.15
N ILE A 61 -4.11 -3.75 8.61
CA ILE A 61 -4.22 -4.35 7.29
C ILE A 61 -3.80 -3.27 6.30
N PHE A 62 -2.57 -3.34 5.82
CA PHE A 62 -2.17 -2.59 4.65
C PHE A 62 -3.00 -3.14 3.49
N ALA A 63 -4.09 -2.44 3.16
CA ALA A 63 -4.80 -2.70 1.92
C ALA A 63 -3.74 -2.65 0.81
N PRO A 64 -3.52 -3.73 0.05
CA PRO A 64 -2.62 -3.66 -1.08
C PRO A 64 -3.10 -2.49 -1.95
N PRO A 65 -2.20 -1.59 -2.40
CA PRO A 65 -2.62 -0.48 -3.24
C PRO A 65 -3.45 -1.07 -4.36
N GLU A 66 -4.70 -0.63 -4.48
CA GLU A 66 -5.62 -1.12 -5.51
C GLU A 66 -4.82 -1.20 -6.79
N ARG A 67 -4.68 -2.41 -7.34
CA ARG A 67 -3.96 -2.62 -8.60
C ARG A 67 -4.65 -1.71 -9.59
N LEU A 68 -4.03 -0.58 -9.90
CA LEU A 68 -4.58 0.42 -10.81
C LEU A 68 -5.00 -0.34 -12.05
N SER A 69 -6.31 -0.47 -12.25
CA SER A 69 -6.82 -1.42 -13.22
C SER A 69 -6.20 -1.07 -14.57
N TRP A 70 -5.73 -2.08 -15.31
CA TRP A 70 -5.07 -1.84 -16.59
C TRP A 70 -5.98 -1.03 -17.55
N LEU A 71 -7.29 -1.12 -17.33
CA LEU A 71 -8.34 -0.34 -17.99
C LEU A 71 -8.21 1.15 -17.72
N ARG A 72 -7.92 1.58 -16.48
CA ARG A 72 -7.68 2.99 -16.13
C ARG A 72 -6.43 3.54 -16.82
N ARG A 73 -5.39 2.71 -16.99
CA ARG A 73 -4.17 3.04 -17.78
C ARG A 73 -4.47 3.17 -19.28
N PHE A 74 -5.39 2.36 -19.80
CA PHE A 74 -5.81 2.37 -21.20
C PHE A 74 -6.76 3.55 -21.51
N GLN A 75 -7.66 3.89 -20.58
CA GLN A 75 -8.55 5.04 -20.68
C GLN A 75 -7.79 6.37 -20.74
N TRP A 76 -6.67 6.50 -20.03
CA TRP A 76 -5.82 7.70 -20.11
C TRP A 76 -5.15 7.88 -21.48
N ARG A 77 -4.89 6.79 -22.22
CA ARG A 77 -4.34 6.87 -23.59
C ARG A 77 -5.38 7.27 -24.62
N LEU A 78 -6.66 7.03 -24.35
CA LEU A 78 -7.79 7.44 -25.19
C LEU A 78 -8.37 8.81 -24.84
N ALA A 79 -8.09 9.34 -23.64
CA ALA A 79 -8.56 10.65 -23.20
C ALA A 79 -7.76 11.84 -23.79
N VAL A 80 -6.49 11.62 -24.18
CA VAL A 80 -5.64 12.68 -24.78
C VAL A 80 -6.21 13.26 -26.10
N PRO A 81 -6.74 12.47 -27.05
CA PRO A 81 -7.30 13.05 -28.29
C PRO A 81 -8.67 13.73 -28.10
N VAL A 82 -9.44 13.39 -27.05
CA VAL A 82 -10.77 13.99 -26.83
C VAL A 82 -10.67 15.38 -26.20
N SER A 83 -9.69 15.63 -25.33
CA SER A 83 -9.51 16.95 -24.69
C SER A 83 -9.05 18.05 -25.66
N ALA A 84 -8.31 17.70 -26.72
CA ALA A 84 -7.83 18.66 -27.71
C ALA A 84 -8.97 19.24 -28.56
N ALA A 85 -9.93 18.41 -28.95
CA ALA A 85 -11.10 18.86 -29.73
C ALA A 85 -12.01 19.78 -28.90
N VAL A 86 -12.20 19.48 -27.62
CA VAL A 86 -12.99 20.33 -26.71
C VAL A 86 -12.30 21.67 -26.44
N ALA A 87 -10.97 21.68 -26.23
CA ALA A 87 -10.21 22.92 -26.07
C ALA A 87 -10.23 23.81 -27.32
N LEU A 88 -10.15 23.22 -28.51
CA LEU A 88 -10.29 23.94 -29.79
C LEU A 88 -11.70 24.53 -29.95
N MET A 89 -12.75 23.78 -29.62
CA MET A 89 -14.13 24.28 -29.66
C MET A 89 -14.33 25.45 -28.69
N ILE A 90 -13.78 25.36 -27.47
CA ILE A 90 -13.83 26.45 -26.48
C ILE A 90 -13.03 27.67 -26.96
N ALA A 91 -11.84 27.47 -27.53
CA ALA A 91 -11.01 28.56 -28.05
C ALA A 91 -11.68 29.30 -29.23
N ILE A 92 -12.35 28.57 -30.13
CA ILE A 92 -13.11 29.14 -31.24
C ILE A 92 -14.33 29.92 -30.70
N LEU A 93 -15.04 29.39 -29.71
CA LEU A 93 -16.17 30.08 -29.07
C LEU A 93 -15.75 31.37 -28.35
N ILE A 94 -14.58 31.38 -27.70
CA ILE A 94 -14.02 32.58 -27.06
C ILE A 94 -13.57 33.60 -28.11
N ALA A 95 -12.96 33.14 -29.22
CA ALA A 95 -12.48 34.01 -30.30
C ALA A 95 -13.61 34.70 -31.08
N LEU A 96 -14.80 34.11 -31.13
CA LEU A 96 -15.97 34.68 -31.82
C LEU A 96 -16.90 35.50 -30.89
N SER A 97 -16.67 35.52 -29.58
CA SER A 97 -17.49 36.29 -28.65
C SER A 97 -16.97 37.73 -28.48
N PRO A 98 -17.82 38.77 -28.60
CA PRO A 98 -17.44 40.11 -28.23
C PRO A 98 -17.17 40.17 -26.72
N ASN A 99 -15.95 40.59 -26.37
CA ASN A 99 -15.37 40.61 -25.04
C ASN A 99 -16.36 41.11 -23.95
N PRO A 100 -16.95 40.24 -23.11
CA PRO A 100 -17.70 40.72 -21.97
C PRO A 100 -16.69 41.22 -20.93
N ALA A 101 -16.94 42.40 -20.38
CA ALA A 101 -16.17 42.95 -19.26
C ALA A 101 -16.02 41.90 -18.14
N PRO A 102 -14.88 41.87 -17.40
CA PRO A 102 -14.66 40.88 -16.37
C PRO A 102 -15.73 41.02 -15.28
N LEU A 103 -16.72 40.13 -15.31
CA LEU A 103 -17.63 39.94 -14.18
C LEU A 103 -16.81 39.24 -13.10
N ILE A 104 -16.51 39.98 -12.03
CA ILE A 104 -16.04 39.39 -10.78
C ILE A 104 -17.22 38.60 -10.22
N VAL A 105 -17.31 37.33 -10.59
CA VAL A 105 -18.17 36.37 -9.91
C VAL A 105 -17.52 36.12 -8.56
N SER A 106 -18.02 36.80 -7.53
CA SER A 106 -17.78 36.39 -6.15
C SER A 106 -18.44 35.02 -6.00
N VAL A 107 -17.63 33.96 -6.12
CA VAL A 107 -18.05 32.60 -5.77
C VAL A 107 -18.12 32.61 -4.25
N PRO A 108 -19.32 32.58 -3.63
CA PRO A 108 -19.39 32.41 -2.19
C PRO A 108 -18.67 31.09 -1.86
N ALA A 109 -17.75 31.15 -0.90
CA ALA A 109 -17.06 29.97 -0.40
C ALA A 109 -18.11 28.88 -0.15
N PRO A 110 -17.98 27.69 -0.77
CA PRO A 110 -18.93 26.62 -0.53
C PRO A 110 -18.93 26.37 0.98
N ALA A 111 -20.09 26.57 1.60
CA ALA A 111 -20.28 26.19 2.99
C ALA A 111 -19.82 24.73 3.11
N PRO A 112 -19.02 24.38 4.14
CA PRO A 112 -18.59 22.99 4.31
C PRO A 112 -19.84 22.11 4.23
N PRO A 113 -19.82 21.03 3.42
CA PRO A 113 -20.96 20.14 3.35
C PRO A 113 -21.29 19.74 4.78
N ALA A 114 -22.54 19.95 5.18
CA ALA A 114 -23.01 19.44 6.46
C ALA A 114 -22.83 17.92 6.40
N VAL A 115 -21.77 17.43 7.05
CA VAL A 115 -21.48 16.01 7.15
C VAL A 115 -22.59 15.44 8.01
N GLN A 116 -23.64 14.96 7.36
CA GLN A 116 -24.67 14.18 8.02
C GLN A 116 -23.98 12.89 8.46
N ALA A 117 -23.98 12.63 9.76
CA ALA A 117 -23.46 11.39 10.31
C ALA A 117 -24.31 10.24 9.76
N GLN A 118 -23.89 9.67 8.63
CA GLN A 118 -24.47 8.43 8.13
C GLN A 118 -24.17 7.36 9.18
N ASN A 119 -25.21 6.72 9.70
CA ASN A 119 -25.05 5.59 10.59
C ASN A 119 -24.45 4.43 9.76
N VAL A 120 -23.15 4.21 9.93
CA VAL A 120 -22.42 3.14 9.24
C VAL A 120 -22.70 1.84 9.99
N ASP A 121 -23.33 0.88 9.32
CA ASP A 121 -23.55 -0.46 9.85
C ASP A 121 -22.26 -1.28 9.76
N TYR A 122 -21.45 -1.19 10.82
CA TYR A 122 -20.19 -1.90 10.93
C TYR A 122 -20.37 -3.42 10.99
N ASP A 123 -21.46 -3.91 11.59
CA ASP A 123 -21.70 -5.35 11.73
C ASP A 123 -21.89 -6.00 10.36
N ARG A 124 -22.65 -5.34 9.49
CA ARG A 124 -22.78 -5.76 8.09
C ARG A 124 -21.43 -5.79 7.38
N ILE A 125 -20.66 -4.70 7.43
CA ILE A 125 -19.36 -4.59 6.75
C ILE A 125 -18.40 -5.70 7.23
N ILE A 126 -18.32 -5.92 8.54
CA ILE A 126 -17.46 -6.95 9.14
C ILE A 126 -17.90 -8.35 8.69
N SER A 127 -19.21 -8.61 8.61
CA SER A 127 -19.72 -9.92 8.18
C SER A 127 -19.42 -10.21 6.70
N GLU A 128 -19.57 -9.22 5.83
CA GLU A 128 -19.26 -9.31 4.39
C GLU A 128 -17.76 -9.56 4.17
N LEU A 129 -16.89 -8.79 4.85
CA LEU A 129 -15.44 -8.99 4.81
C LEU A 129 -15.06 -10.41 5.26
N ARG A 130 -15.57 -10.88 6.39
CA ARG A 130 -15.29 -12.22 6.91
C ARG A 130 -15.78 -13.33 5.96
N GLN A 131 -16.87 -13.09 5.23
CA GLN A 131 -17.33 -14.02 4.21
C GLN A 131 -16.41 -14.03 2.99
N SER A 132 -15.99 -12.87 2.49
CA SER A 132 -15.06 -12.77 1.36
C SER A 132 -13.70 -13.41 1.67
N GLU A 133 -13.20 -13.23 2.90
CA GLU A 133 -11.92 -13.77 3.34
C GLU A 133 -11.97 -15.30 3.40
N ARG A 134 -13.06 -15.88 3.92
CA ARG A 134 -13.26 -17.33 3.95
C ARG A 134 -13.31 -17.95 2.55
N VAL A 135 -13.99 -17.29 1.60
CA VAL A 135 -14.06 -17.77 0.21
C VAL A 135 -12.69 -17.71 -0.46
N TRP A 136 -11.98 -16.60 -0.28
CA TRP A 136 -10.63 -16.45 -0.84
C TRP A 136 -9.65 -17.48 -0.25
N LEU A 137 -9.67 -17.66 1.06
CA LEU A 137 -8.79 -18.61 1.75
C LEU A 137 -9.08 -20.05 1.32
N ALA A 138 -10.34 -20.43 1.20
CA ALA A 138 -10.73 -21.77 0.72
C ALA A 138 -10.24 -22.03 -0.72
N ALA A 139 -10.36 -21.04 -1.61
CA ALA A 139 -9.87 -21.15 -2.98
C ALA A 139 -8.34 -21.25 -3.06
N GLU A 140 -7.62 -20.49 -2.23
CA GLU A 140 -6.15 -20.56 -2.19
C GLU A 140 -5.65 -21.89 -1.61
N LEU A 141 -6.34 -22.42 -0.60
CA LEU A 141 -6.05 -23.76 -0.04
C LEU A 141 -6.29 -24.87 -1.08
N ASP A 142 -7.43 -24.85 -1.80
CA ASP A 142 -7.70 -25.82 -2.88
C ASP A 142 -6.63 -25.77 -3.98
N LYS A 143 -6.16 -24.57 -4.34
CA LYS A 143 -5.07 -24.40 -5.31
C LYS A 143 -3.76 -24.99 -4.80
N ARG A 144 -3.43 -24.78 -3.52
CA ARG A 144 -2.23 -25.36 -2.89
C ARG A 144 -2.31 -26.87 -2.79
N ASP A 145 -3.47 -27.43 -2.45
CA ASP A 145 -3.68 -28.87 -2.39
C ASP A 145 -3.51 -29.52 -3.76
N LYS A 146 -4.06 -28.91 -4.82
CA LYS A 146 -3.84 -29.38 -6.20
C LYS A 146 -2.36 -29.38 -6.59
N GLU A 147 -1.62 -28.35 -6.21
CA GLU A 147 -0.18 -28.28 -6.46
C GLU A 147 0.59 -29.36 -5.69
N ILE A 148 0.25 -29.59 -4.42
CA ILE A 148 0.83 -30.67 -3.61
C ILE A 148 0.56 -32.03 -4.25
N GLN A 149 -0.66 -32.28 -4.73
CA GLN A 149 -1.00 -33.53 -5.41
C GLN A 149 -0.23 -33.70 -6.72
N ARG A 150 -0.07 -32.62 -7.49
CA ARG A 150 0.75 -32.63 -8.71
C ARG A 150 2.20 -33.00 -8.40
N LEU A 151 2.81 -32.33 -7.42
CA LEU A 151 4.19 -32.59 -7.03
C LEU A 151 4.38 -34.01 -6.48
N ARG A 152 3.41 -34.54 -5.73
CA ARG A 152 3.43 -35.94 -5.29
C ARG A 152 3.41 -36.91 -6.46
N GLY A 153 2.60 -36.64 -7.49
CA GLY A 153 2.58 -37.44 -8.71
C GLY A 153 3.93 -37.41 -9.46
N GLU A 154 4.54 -36.23 -9.54
CA GLU A 154 5.86 -36.07 -10.15
C GLU A 154 6.98 -36.79 -9.37
N LEU A 155 6.97 -36.70 -8.04
CA LEU A 155 7.89 -37.46 -7.19
C LEU A 155 7.71 -38.97 -7.34
N ALA A 156 6.47 -39.46 -7.43
CA ALA A 156 6.19 -40.88 -7.68
C ALA A 156 6.72 -41.34 -9.05
N TYR A 157 6.63 -40.48 -10.08
CA TYR A 157 7.21 -40.75 -11.39
C TYR A 157 8.73 -40.89 -11.33
N TYR A 158 9.42 -39.98 -10.64
CA TYR A 158 10.88 -40.07 -10.49
C TYR A 158 11.31 -41.27 -9.66
N ASP A 159 10.59 -41.63 -8.60
CA ASP A 159 10.87 -42.85 -7.81
C ASP A 159 10.74 -44.12 -8.69
N TYR A 160 9.70 -44.19 -9.53
CA TYR A 160 9.53 -45.27 -10.49
C TYR A 160 10.70 -45.35 -11.49
N LEU A 161 11.09 -44.21 -12.06
CA LEU A 161 12.20 -44.15 -13.02
C LEU A 161 13.52 -44.60 -12.37
N GLN A 162 13.81 -44.13 -11.16
CA GLN A 162 15.00 -44.49 -10.42
C GLN A 162 15.06 -46.00 -10.14
N ARG A 163 13.95 -46.61 -9.72
CA ARG A 163 13.88 -48.07 -9.51
C ARG A 163 14.12 -48.85 -10.80
N THR A 164 13.57 -48.36 -11.91
CA THR A 164 13.72 -49.01 -13.22
C THR A 164 15.17 -49.00 -13.67
N VAL A 165 15.82 -47.83 -13.63
CA VAL A 165 17.24 -47.69 -13.95
C VAL A 165 18.10 -48.55 -13.02
N LEU A 166 17.80 -48.56 -11.72
CA LEU A 166 18.55 -49.37 -10.75
C LEU A 166 18.41 -50.87 -11.06
N LYS A 167 17.24 -51.34 -11.48
CA LYS A 167 17.03 -52.72 -11.90
C LYS A 167 17.83 -53.05 -13.16
N GLU A 168 17.74 -52.21 -14.20
CA GLU A 168 18.48 -52.43 -15.45
C GLU A 168 19.99 -52.43 -15.24
N THR A 169 20.51 -51.55 -14.38
CA THR A 169 21.94 -51.54 -14.04
C THR A 169 22.38 -52.82 -13.33
N TRP A 170 21.56 -53.37 -12.44
CA TRP A 170 21.81 -54.67 -11.81
C TRP A 170 21.79 -55.83 -12.82
N ASP A 171 20.78 -55.86 -13.69
CA ASP A 171 20.64 -56.91 -14.72
C ASP A 171 21.84 -56.87 -15.69
N ASN A 172 22.26 -55.67 -16.11
CA ASN A 172 23.45 -55.48 -16.96
C ASN A 172 24.74 -55.92 -16.26
N ALA A 173 24.93 -55.55 -14.99
CA ALA A 173 26.11 -55.96 -14.23
C ALA A 173 26.21 -57.48 -14.09
N SER A 174 25.10 -58.16 -13.82
CA SER A 174 25.05 -59.62 -13.74
C SER A 174 25.38 -60.29 -15.09
N SER A 175 24.88 -59.71 -16.19
CA SER A 175 25.14 -60.21 -17.55
C SER A 175 26.62 -60.10 -17.91
N ILE A 176 27.27 -58.98 -17.56
CA ILE A 176 28.72 -58.78 -17.75
C ILE A 176 29.53 -59.83 -16.99
N GLN A 177 29.17 -60.11 -15.72
CA GLN A 177 29.84 -61.14 -14.92
C GLN A 177 29.72 -62.54 -15.52
N LEU A 178 28.54 -62.90 -16.05
CA LEU A 178 28.32 -64.18 -16.72
C LEU A 178 29.15 -64.31 -18.00
N LEU A 179 29.27 -63.23 -18.77
CA LEU A 179 30.12 -63.20 -19.97
C LEU A 179 31.61 -63.35 -19.63
N ALA A 180 32.09 -62.63 -18.61
CA ALA A 180 33.47 -62.74 -18.13
C ALA A 180 33.82 -64.15 -17.65
N LYS A 181 32.92 -64.79 -16.89
CA LYS A 181 33.12 -66.17 -16.43
C LYS A 181 33.12 -67.18 -17.58
N ARG A 182 32.32 -66.96 -18.63
CA ARG A 182 32.32 -67.81 -19.82
C ARG A 182 33.63 -67.71 -20.60
N SER A 183 34.19 -66.51 -20.76
CA SER A 183 35.48 -66.35 -21.44
C SER A 183 36.61 -67.05 -20.69
N GLU A 184 36.65 -66.96 -19.36
CA GLU A 184 37.67 -67.65 -18.55
C GLU A 184 37.58 -69.19 -18.63
N SER A 185 36.42 -69.75 -18.97
CA SER A 185 36.24 -71.21 -19.11
C SER A 185 36.60 -71.76 -20.49
N GLN A 186 36.86 -70.89 -21.48
CA GLN A 186 37.21 -71.29 -22.85
C GLN A 186 38.71 -71.21 -23.14
N ASP A 187 39.49 -70.63 -22.24
CA ASP A 187 40.97 -70.64 -22.22
C ASP A 187 41.50 -71.80 -21.36
#